data_AF-A0A8T1SDX7-F1
#
_entry.id   AF-A0A8T1SDX7-F1
#
_cell.length_a   1.000
_cell.length_b   1.000
_cell.length_c   1.000
_cell.angle_alpha   90.00
_cell.angle_beta   90.00
_cell.angle_gamma   90.00
#
_symmetry.space_group_name_H-M   'P 1'
#
loop_
_entity.id
_entity.type
_entity.pdbx_description
1 polymer ?
#
loop_
_entity_poly.entity_id
_entity_poly.type
_entity_poly.pdbx_seq_one_letter_code
_entity_poly.pdbx_strand_id
1 'polypeptide(L)'
;MLDMQEVKRILTVFMLATCLTRPGKAQQQCTNGFDLDRASGQCLDIDECRTIPEACRGDMVCVNQNGGYLCIPRTNPVYRSPYLNPYSNIYPPPPAPNYPTATRPLMCRFGYQMDENNQCVDIEGCASESHQ
;
A
#
# COMPACT_ATOMS: atom_id res chain seq x y z
N MET A 1 24.74 9.74 53.98
CA MET A 1 23.94 10.54 53.02
C MET A 1 24.76 10.62 51.75
N LEU A 2 24.21 10.17 50.62
CA LEU A 2 24.93 10.25 49.34
C LEU A 2 25.08 11.73 48.95
N ASP A 3 26.28 12.12 48.52
CA ASP A 3 26.55 13.48 48.07
C ASP A 3 25.82 13.79 46.75
N MET A 4 25.43 15.04 46.53
CA MET A 4 24.68 15.46 45.34
C MET A 4 25.43 15.17 44.04
N GLN A 5 26.77 15.12 44.06
CA GLN A 5 27.59 14.75 42.92
C GLN A 5 27.56 13.25 42.62
N GLU A 6 27.49 12.40 43.66
CA GLU A 6 27.29 10.96 43.54
C GLU A 6 25.89 10.65 42.96
N VAL A 7 24.86 11.35 43.44
CA VAL A 7 23.49 11.21 42.92
C VAL A 7 23.40 11.60 41.44
N LYS A 8 24.07 12.70 41.06
CA LYS A 8 24.13 13.17 39.67
C LYS A 8 24.85 12.16 38.77
N ARG A 9 25.96 11.58 39.24
CA ARG A 9 26.72 10.54 38.52
C ARG A 9 25.88 9.29 38.31
N ILE A 10 25.21 8.79 39.36
CA ILE A 10 24.32 7.62 39.27
C ILE A 10 23.19 7.87 38.27
N LEU A 11 22.53 9.04 38.33
CA LEU A 11 21.48 9.42 37.37
C LEU A 11 22.02 9.49 35.94
N THR A 12 23.20 10.06 35.71
CA THR A 12 23.79 10.09 34.36
C THR A 12 24.13 8.71 33.82
N VAL A 13 24.64 7.80 34.65
CA VAL A 13 24.93 6.42 34.26
C VAL A 13 23.64 5.65 33.95
N PHE A 14 22.59 5.82 34.75
CA PHE A 14 21.29 5.22 34.49
C PHE A 14 20.65 5.74 33.20
N MET A 15 20.67 7.05 32.96
CA MET A 15 20.12 7.66 31.74
C MET A 15 20.91 7.27 30.48
N LEU A 16 22.24 7.15 30.57
CA LEU A 16 23.05 6.63 29.48
C LEU A 16 22.79 5.14 29.24
N ALA A 17 22.71 4.34 30.31
CA ALA A 17 22.40 2.91 30.19
C ALA A 17 21.04 2.68 29.54
N THR A 18 19.99 3.38 29.96
CA THR A 18 18.64 3.26 29.38
C THR A 18 18.52 3.85 27.98
N CYS A 19 19.31 4.87 27.63
CA CYS A 19 19.35 5.42 26.27
C CYS A 19 20.11 4.51 25.29
N LEU A 20 21.18 3.85 25.75
CA LEU A 20 22.02 2.95 24.94
C LEU A 20 21.42 1.54 24.82
N THR A 21 20.71 1.06 25.84
CA THR A 21 19.85 -0.11 25.66
C THR A 21 18.60 0.34 24.91
N ARG A 22 18.46 -0.04 23.64
CA ARG A 22 17.15 -0.08 22.99
C ARG A 22 16.51 -1.45 23.24
N PRO A 23 15.75 -1.69 24.34
CA PRO A 23 14.87 -2.84 24.38
C PRO A 23 13.62 -2.50 23.57
N GLY A 24 13.79 -2.51 22.25
CA GLY A 24 12.73 -2.25 21.31
C GLY A 24 13.27 -2.60 19.94
N LYS A 25 13.05 -3.85 19.52
CA LYS A 25 12.87 -4.08 18.09
C LYS A 25 11.84 -3.04 17.68
N ALA A 26 12.21 -2.08 16.84
CA ALA A 26 11.22 -1.21 16.23
C ALA A 26 10.26 -2.17 15.54
N GLN A 27 9.10 -2.39 16.16
CA GLN A 27 8.07 -3.25 15.60
C GLN A 27 7.77 -2.58 14.27
N GLN A 28 8.08 -3.24 13.15
CA GLN A 28 7.67 -2.74 11.85
C GLN A 28 6.16 -2.50 11.94
N GLN A 29 5.79 -1.24 12.01
CA GLN A 29 4.41 -0.83 12.17
C GLN A 29 3.89 -0.65 10.77
N CYS A 30 3.03 -1.58 10.36
CA CYS A 30 2.30 -1.44 9.12
C CYS A 30 1.37 -0.24 9.21
N THR A 31 1.11 0.39 8.06
CA THR A 31 0.10 1.43 7.96
C THR A 31 -1.29 0.85 8.24
N ASN A 32 -2.25 1.70 8.59
CA ASN A 32 -3.64 1.27 8.77
C ASN A 32 -4.16 0.54 7.52
N GLY A 33 -4.94 -0.52 7.72
CA GLY A 33 -5.43 -1.41 6.65
C GLY A 33 -4.47 -2.55 6.30
N PHE A 34 -3.33 -2.67 7.00
CA PHE A 34 -2.35 -3.74 6.75
C PHE A 34 -1.92 -4.41 8.05
N ASP A 35 -1.68 -5.73 7.99
CA ASP A 35 -1.13 -6.52 9.09
C ASP A 35 0.26 -7.06 8.73
N LEU A 36 1.14 -7.15 9.72
CA LEU A 36 2.49 -7.64 9.52
C LEU A 36 2.47 -9.16 9.45
N ASP A 37 2.68 -9.70 8.25
CA ASP A 37 2.95 -11.12 8.12
C ASP A 37 4.32 -11.43 8.75
N ARG A 38 4.30 -12.16 9.87
CA ARG A 38 5.51 -12.47 10.64
C ARG A 38 6.45 -13.44 9.91
N ALA A 39 5.94 -14.17 8.92
CA ALA A 39 6.76 -15.10 8.14
C ALA A 39 7.60 -14.36 7.09
N SER A 40 6.98 -13.47 6.31
CA SER A 40 7.66 -12.69 5.26
C SER A 40 8.24 -11.36 5.74
N GLY A 41 7.76 -10.82 6.87
CA GLY A 41 8.06 -9.47 7.32
C GLY A 41 7.39 -8.39 6.47
N GLN A 42 6.42 -8.75 5.62
CA GLN A 42 5.70 -7.81 4.77
C GLN A 42 4.38 -7.37 5.41
N CYS A 43 3.97 -6.14 5.10
CA CYS A 43 2.65 -5.64 5.44
C CYS A 43 1.66 -6.10 4.38
N LEU A 44 0.77 -7.02 4.76
CA LEU A 44 -0.26 -7.55 3.89
C LEU A 44 -1.57 -6.82 4.15
N ASP A 45 -2.30 -6.58 3.07
CA ASP A 45 -3.63 -5.97 3.11
C ASP A 45 -4.60 -6.79 3.98
N ILE A 46 -5.36 -6.10 4.82
CA ILE A 46 -6.42 -6.71 5.63
C ILE A 46 -7.70 -6.73 4.80
N ASP A 47 -8.27 -7.91 4.57
CA ASP A 47 -9.58 -8.02 3.90
C ASP A 47 -10.70 -7.65 4.89
N GLU A 48 -11.06 -6.38 4.98
CA GLU A 48 -12.11 -5.92 5.89
C GLU A 48 -13.50 -6.48 5.53
N CYS A 49 -13.74 -6.79 4.25
CA CYS A 49 -14.99 -7.41 3.83
C CYS A 49 -15.16 -8.82 4.39
N ARG A 50 -14.07 -9.51 4.71
CA ARG A 50 -14.08 -10.82 5.38
C ARG A 50 -14.02 -10.72 6.89
N THR A 51 -13.30 -9.74 7.42
CA THR A 51 -13.01 -9.65 8.86
C THR A 51 -14.05 -8.84 9.63
N ILE A 52 -14.75 -7.91 8.99
CA ILE A 52 -15.77 -7.05 9.61
C ILE A 52 -17.18 -7.53 9.18
N PRO A 53 -17.97 -8.11 10.11
CA PRO A 53 -19.38 -8.38 9.85
C PRO A 53 -20.12 -7.07 9.56
N GLU A 54 -20.94 -7.07 8.50
CA GLU A 54 -21.67 -5.89 8.04
C GLU A 54 -20.77 -4.65 7.82
N ALA A 55 -19.56 -4.86 7.27
CA ALA A 55 -18.63 -3.78 6.90
C ALA A 55 -19.31 -2.64 6.14
N CYS A 56 -20.33 -2.97 5.34
CA CYS A 56 -21.21 -2.04 4.65
C CYS A 56 -22.64 -2.13 5.19
N ARG A 57 -23.25 -0.96 5.41
CA ARG A 57 -24.65 -0.85 5.87
C ARG A 57 -25.63 -0.82 4.69
N GLY A 58 -26.85 -1.29 4.92
CA GLY A 58 -27.94 -1.24 3.95
C GLY A 58 -27.72 -2.14 2.72
N ASP A 59 -28.33 -1.77 1.59
CA ASP A 59 -28.23 -2.52 0.33
C ASP A 59 -26.92 -2.22 -0.44
N MET A 60 -25.80 -2.34 0.25
CA MET A 60 -24.46 -2.16 -0.29
C MET A 60 -23.69 -3.48 -0.32
N VAL A 61 -22.74 -3.56 -1.25
CA VAL A 61 -21.78 -4.64 -1.42
C VAL A 61 -20.43 -4.14 -0.95
N CYS A 62 -19.75 -4.94 -0.12
CA CYS A 62 -18.37 -4.69 0.27
C CYS A 62 -17.41 -5.19 -0.81
N VAL A 63 -16.43 -4.37 -1.17
CA VAL A 63 -15.36 -4.71 -2.11
C VAL A 63 -14.02 -4.38 -1.47
N ASN A 64 -13.19 -5.41 -1.26
CA ASN A 64 -11.86 -5.24 -0.67
C ASN A 64 -10.93 -4.47 -1.62
N GLN A 65 -10.11 -3.57 -1.08
CA GLN A 65 -9.11 -2.78 -1.79
C GLN A 65 -7.82 -2.71 -0.99
N ASN A 66 -6.73 -2.39 -1.67
CA ASN A 66 -5.44 -2.30 -1.00
C ASN A 66 -5.43 -1.12 0.00
N GLY A 67 -5.35 -1.44 1.30
CA GLY A 67 -5.39 -0.52 2.43
C GLY A 67 -6.80 -0.20 2.94
N GLY A 68 -7.85 -0.92 2.51
CA GLY A 68 -9.21 -0.69 2.99
C GLY A 68 -10.31 -1.34 2.15
N TYR A 69 -11.54 -0.85 2.26
CA TYR A 69 -12.67 -1.39 1.50
C TYR A 69 -13.62 -0.30 1.00
N LEU A 70 -14.35 -0.61 -0.07
CA LEU A 70 -15.44 0.25 -0.58
C LEU A 70 -16.80 -0.40 -0.40
N CYS A 71 -17.78 0.43 -0.07
CA CYS A 71 -19.18 0.06 -0.07
C CYS A 71 -19.86 0.60 -1.32
N ILE A 72 -20.34 -0.29 -2.17
CA ILE A 72 -20.94 0.06 -3.45
C ILE A 72 -22.42 -0.33 -3.42
N PRO A 73 -23.36 0.52 -3.85
CA PRO A 73 -24.76 0.16 -3.93
C PRO A 73 -24.96 -1.11 -4.77
N ARG A 74 -25.80 -2.04 -4.31
CA ARG A 74 -26.19 -3.22 -5.11
C ARG A 74 -26.82 -2.84 -6.45
N THR A 75 -27.30 -1.61 -6.59
CA THR A 75 -27.83 -1.07 -7.85
C THR A 75 -26.77 -0.78 -8.90
N ASN A 76 -25.48 -0.70 -8.52
CA ASN A 76 -24.40 -0.46 -9.48
C ASN A 76 -24.26 -1.66 -10.42
N PRO A 77 -24.52 -1.51 -11.73
CA PRO A 77 -24.58 -2.63 -12.68
C PRO A 77 -23.29 -3.46 -12.75
N VAL A 78 -22.13 -2.87 -12.44
CA VAL A 78 -20.84 -3.58 -12.38
C VAL A 78 -20.79 -4.56 -11.19
N TYR A 79 -21.46 -4.21 -10.10
CA TYR A 79 -21.47 -4.97 -8.84
C TYR A 79 -22.85 -5.61 -8.55
N ARG A 80 -23.78 -5.55 -9.52
CA ARG A 80 -25.17 -6.02 -9.42
C ARG A 80 -25.38 -7.47 -9.87
N SER A 81 -24.31 -8.22 -10.13
CA SER A 81 -24.40 -9.58 -10.69
C SER A 81 -24.70 -10.65 -9.61
N PRO A 82 -25.42 -11.75 -9.92
CA PRO A 82 -25.81 -12.79 -8.95
C PRO A 82 -24.65 -13.60 -8.36
N TYR A 83 -23.43 -13.38 -8.83
CA TYR A 83 -22.25 -14.14 -8.44
C TYR A 83 -21.25 -13.21 -7.77
N LEU A 84 -21.46 -12.99 -6.47
CA LEU A 84 -20.41 -12.46 -5.60
C LEU A 84 -19.32 -13.54 -5.45
N ASN A 85 -18.29 -13.49 -6.31
CA ASN A 85 -16.92 -13.70 -5.89
C ASN A 85 -15.90 -13.23 -6.96
N PRO A 86 -15.19 -12.10 -6.76
CA PRO A 86 -14.06 -11.72 -7.63
C PRO A 86 -12.82 -12.61 -7.44
N TYR A 87 -12.83 -13.54 -6.47
CA TYR A 87 -11.67 -14.40 -6.15
C TYR A 87 -11.91 -15.90 -6.32
N SER A 88 -12.91 -16.33 -7.10
CA SER A 88 -13.08 -17.77 -7.42
C SER A 88 -12.89 -18.06 -8.91
N ASN A 89 -11.62 -18.17 -9.32
CA ASN A 89 -11.11 -19.19 -10.25
C ASN A 89 -11.96 -19.59 -11.48
N ILE A 90 -12.28 -18.70 -12.45
CA ILE A 90 -12.70 -19.10 -13.82
C ILE A 90 -12.30 -18.08 -14.91
N TYR A 91 -11.10 -17.50 -14.89
CA TYR A 91 -10.56 -16.89 -16.11
C TYR A 91 -9.35 -17.71 -16.55
N PRO A 92 -9.42 -18.50 -17.64
CA PRO A 92 -8.19 -18.83 -18.34
C PRO A 92 -7.47 -17.51 -18.67
N PRO A 93 -6.13 -17.48 -18.67
CA PRO A 93 -5.40 -16.28 -19.07
C PRO A 93 -5.98 -15.80 -20.41
N PRO A 94 -6.29 -14.50 -20.56
CA PRO A 94 -6.81 -14.00 -21.82
C PRO A 94 -5.86 -14.42 -22.94
N PRO A 95 -6.37 -14.87 -24.12
CA PRO A 95 -5.51 -15.07 -25.28
C PRO A 95 -4.69 -13.80 -25.48
N ALA A 96 -3.39 -13.94 -25.75
CA ALA A 96 -2.54 -12.81 -26.09
C ALA A 96 -3.30 -11.94 -27.10
N PRO A 97 -3.47 -10.64 -26.86
CA PRO A 97 -4.31 -9.86 -27.73
C PRO A 97 -3.62 -9.82 -29.11
N ASN A 98 -4.33 -10.29 -30.13
CA ASN A 98 -3.94 -10.08 -31.53
C ASN A 98 -4.22 -8.62 -31.90
N TYR A 99 -3.55 -7.69 -31.22
CA TYR A 99 -3.48 -6.32 -31.72
C TYR A 99 -2.64 -6.37 -33.00
N PRO A 100 -3.12 -5.78 -34.12
CA PRO A 100 -2.22 -5.48 -35.21
C PRO A 100 -1.07 -4.65 -34.64
N THR A 101 0.17 -5.05 -34.92
CA THR A 101 1.37 -4.32 -34.51
C THR A 101 1.15 -2.85 -34.83
N ALA A 102 1.04 -2.03 -33.77
CA ALA A 102 0.66 -0.64 -33.90
C ALA A 102 1.65 0.05 -34.85
N THR A 103 1.20 0.35 -36.06
CA THR A 103 1.94 1.15 -37.05
C THR A 103 1.85 2.65 -36.71
N ARG A 104 1.33 2.99 -35.53
CA ARG A 104 1.30 4.35 -35.01
C ARG A 104 2.62 4.62 -34.26
N PRO A 105 3.33 5.70 -34.58
CA PRO A 105 4.53 6.07 -33.85
C PRO A 105 4.17 6.28 -32.37
N LEU A 106 4.94 5.63 -31.49
CA LEU A 106 4.84 5.72 -30.04
C LEU A 106 5.21 7.15 -29.61
N MET A 107 4.26 8.08 -29.66
CA MET A 107 4.43 9.37 -29.02
C MET A 107 4.17 9.20 -27.52
N CYS A 108 5.16 9.55 -26.71
CA CYS A 108 5.00 9.53 -25.26
C CYS A 108 3.96 10.58 -24.81
N ARG A 109 3.29 10.29 -23.69
CA ARG A 109 2.36 11.22 -23.05
C ARG A 109 3.13 12.44 -22.53
N PHE A 110 2.45 13.58 -22.36
CA PHE A 110 3.07 14.80 -21.82
C PHE A 110 3.75 14.51 -20.47
N GLY A 111 5.03 14.86 -20.33
CA GLY A 111 5.85 14.51 -19.16
C GLY A 111 6.66 13.22 -19.29
N TYR A 112 6.71 12.59 -20.47
CA TYR A 112 7.50 11.38 -20.72
C TYR A 112 8.33 11.49 -22.01
N GLN A 113 9.54 10.95 -22.00
CA GLN A 113 10.44 10.89 -23.17
C GLN A 113 10.76 9.44 -23.53
N MET A 114 10.96 9.14 -24.82
CA MET A 114 11.39 7.81 -25.24
C MET A 114 12.87 7.59 -24.91
N ASP A 115 13.16 6.49 -24.24
CA ASP A 115 14.51 5.98 -24.06
C ASP A 115 14.97 5.12 -25.27
N GLU A 116 16.22 4.63 -25.20
CA GLU A 116 16.83 3.79 -26.23
C GLU A 116 16.12 2.44 -26.42
N ASN A 117 15.25 2.05 -25.49
CA ASN A 117 14.47 0.81 -25.52
C ASN A 117 13.02 1.03 -25.96
N ASN A 118 12.72 2.20 -26.55
CA ASN A 118 11.36 2.59 -26.95
C ASN A 118 10.36 2.63 -25.78
N GLN A 119 10.85 2.79 -24.54
CA GLN A 119 10.01 2.97 -23.37
C GLN A 119 9.86 4.46 -23.05
N CYS A 120 8.63 4.87 -22.75
CA CYS A 120 8.36 6.22 -22.27
C CYS A 120 8.76 6.29 -20.79
N VAL A 121 9.87 6.94 -20.50
CA VAL A 121 10.32 7.21 -19.13
C VAL A 121 9.82 8.58 -18.70
N ASP A 122 9.38 8.69 -17.45
CA ASP A 122 8.93 9.96 -16.86
C ASP A 122 10.13 10.92 -16.88
N ILE A 123 9.96 12.08 -17.49
CA ILE A 123 10.91 13.16 -17.28
C ILE A 123 10.53 13.73 -15.93
N GLU A 124 11.39 13.59 -14.92
CA GLU A 124 11.06 14.04 -13.57
C GLU A 124 10.65 15.52 -13.59
N GLY A 125 9.33 15.76 -13.56
CA GLY A 125 8.75 17.10 -13.65
C GLY A 125 9.08 17.96 -12.44
N CYS A 126 9.68 17.37 -11.40
CA CYS A 126 10.20 18.07 -10.23
C CYS A 126 11.60 18.68 -10.43
N ALA A 127 12.30 18.40 -11.54
CA ALA A 127 13.59 19.01 -11.86
C ALA A 127 13.49 20.22 -12.80
N SER A 128 12.30 20.49 -13.37
CA SER A 128 12.00 21.72 -14.11
C SER A 128 10.95 22.52 -13.35
N GLU A 129 11.33 23.70 -12.85
CA GLU A 129 10.40 24.66 -12.24
C GLU A 129 9.38 25.20 -13.26
N SER A 130 8.33 24.43 -13.55
CA SER A 130 7.22 24.88 -14.38
C SER A 130 5.89 24.36 -13.83
N HIS A 131 5.64 24.68 -12.56
CA HIS A 131 4.27 24.82 -12.07
C HIS A 131 3.85 26.28 -12.27
N GLN A 132 3.04 26.53 -13.29
CA GLN A 132 2.30 27.77 -13.45
C GLN A 132 0.82 27.49 -13.32
#